data_AF-A0A9D6Q557-F1
#
_entry.id   AF-A0A9D6Q557-F1
#
_cell.length_a   1.000
_cell.length_b   1.000
_cell.length_c   1.000
_cell.angle_alpha   90.00
_cell.angle_beta   90.00
_cell.angle_gamma   90.00
#
_symmetry.space_group_name_H-M   'P 1'
#
loop_
_entity.id
_entity.type
_entity.pdbx_description
1 polymer ?
#
loop_
_entity_poly.entity_id
_entity_poly.type
_entity_poly.pdbx_seq_one_letter_code
_entity_poly.pdbx_strand_id
1 'polypeptide(L)' 'MIAGQDNKALSVACAACGKEFPTQRHMNAPEITGYPVRVRGVWRSVPLCRTCVEKGVKAEDVISKPAV' A
#
# COMPACT_ATOMS: atom_id res chain seq x y z
N MET A 1 -18.45 -29.08 -8.82
CA MET A 1 -18.82 -28.16 -7.72
C MET A 1 -17.93 -26.94 -7.85
N ILE A 2 -18.49 -25.82 -8.31
CA ILE A 2 -17.75 -24.56 -8.52
C ILE A 2 -17.95 -23.67 -7.30
N ALA A 3 -16.92 -22.86 -7.00
CA ALA A 3 -16.91 -21.69 -6.11
C ALA A 3 -16.56 -21.94 -4.63
N GLY A 4 -15.30 -22.29 -4.39
CA GLY A 4 -14.56 -21.77 -3.24
C GLY A 4 -13.76 -20.53 -3.68
N GLN A 5 -14.43 -19.47 -4.15
CA GLN A 5 -13.76 -18.17 -4.24
C GLN A 5 -13.57 -17.69 -2.81
N ASP A 6 -12.41 -18.04 -2.27
CA ASP A 6 -11.85 -17.44 -1.07
C ASP A 6 -12.06 -15.93 -1.18
N ASN A 7 -12.97 -15.40 -0.36
CA ASN A 7 -13.15 -13.98 -0.19
C ASN A 7 -11.89 -13.47 0.52
N LYS A 8 -10.75 -13.48 -0.18
CA LYS A 8 -9.52 -12.83 0.25
C LYS A 8 -9.92 -11.40 0.51
N ALA A 9 -10.10 -11.07 1.78
CA ALA A 9 -10.12 -9.70 2.21
C ALA A 9 -8.89 -9.08 1.56
N LEU A 10 -9.12 -8.21 0.56
CA LEU A 10 -8.03 -7.46 -0.03
C LEU A 10 -7.45 -6.70 1.16
N SER A 11 -6.20 -7.00 1.51
CA SER A 11 -5.45 -6.25 2.51
C SER A 11 -4.36 -5.49 1.76
N VAL A 12 -4.06 -4.28 2.21
CA VAL A 12 -2.95 -3.50 1.71
C VAL A 12 -1.99 -3.22 2.86
N ALA A 13 -0.71 -3.52 2.65
CA ALA A 13 0.32 -3.29 3.64
C ALA A 13 0.97 -1.91 3.41
N CYS A 14 1.28 -1.19 4.49
CA CYS A 14 2.10 0.01 4.40
C CYS A 14 3.51 -0.38 3.96
N ALA A 15 4.00 0.21 2.87
CA ALA A 15 5.31 -0.07 2.33
C ALA A 15 6.45 0.35 3.28
N ALA A 16 6.19 1.29 4.20
CA ALA A 16 7.19 1.78 5.15
C ALA A 16 7.32 0.91 6.42
N CYS A 17 6.20 0.54 7.05
CA CYS A 17 6.21 -0.16 8.34
C CYS A 17 5.67 -1.60 8.27
N GLY A 18 5.19 -2.05 7.10
CA GLY A 18 4.65 -3.40 6.91
C GLY A 18 3.27 -3.65 7.53
N LYS A 19 2.68 -2.68 8.25
CA LYS A 19 1.36 -2.85 8.87
C LYS A 19 0.30 -3.10 7.81
N GLU A 20 -0.47 -4.16 7.98
CA GLU A 20 -1.57 -4.54 7.11
C GLU A 20 -2.86 -3.81 7.47
N PHE A 21 -3.59 -3.37 6.44
CA PHE A 21 -4.87 -2.70 6.57
C PHE A 21 -5.90 -3.42 5.70
N PRO A 22 -7.11 -3.67 6.20
CA PRO A 22 -8.17 -4.24 5.38
C PRO A 22 -8.62 -3.22 4.33
N THR A 23 -8.54 -3.58 3.05
CA THR A 23 -9.11 -2.85 1.93
C THR A 23 -10.34 -3.59 1.42
N GLN A 24 -11.53 -3.22 1.91
CA GLN A 24 -12.74 -3.63 1.21
C GLN A 24 -12.78 -2.91 -0.15
N ARG A 25 -13.24 -3.59 -1.22
CA ARG A 25 -13.34 -3.05 -2.59
C ARG A 25 -14.03 -1.68 -2.70
N HIS A 26 -14.74 -1.24 -1.66
CA HIS A 26 -15.50 0.02 -1.62
C HIS A 26 -15.30 0.84 -0.34
N MET A 27 -14.37 0.48 0.55
CA MET A 27 -14.00 1.34 1.69
C MET A 27 -12.63 1.94 1.44
N ASN A 28 -12.62 3.25 1.19
CA ASN A 28 -11.42 4.06 1.36
C ASN A 28 -10.96 3.87 2.81
N ALA A 29 -9.93 3.05 3.05
CA ALA A 29 -9.37 2.91 4.38
C ALA A 29 -8.68 4.23 4.73
N PRO A 30 -9.24 5.07 5.64
CA PRO A 30 -8.67 6.39 5.92
C PRO A 30 -7.27 6.31 6.54
N GLU A 31 -6.88 5.11 6.99
CA GLU A 31 -5.61 4.83 7.62
C GLU A 31 -4.48 4.56 6.63
N ILE A 32 -4.78 4.28 5.35
CA ILE A 32 -3.77 3.97 4.33
C ILE A 32 -4.12 4.56 2.97
N THR A 33 -3.16 5.28 2.39
CA THR A 33 -3.33 6.00 1.12
C THR A 33 -2.30 5.50 0.12
N GLY A 34 -2.72 5.32 -1.13
CA GLY A 34 -1.83 5.02 -2.24
C GLY A 34 -1.22 6.31 -2.80
N TYR A 35 0.09 6.49 -2.64
CA TYR A 35 0.83 7.64 -3.13
C TYR A 35 1.44 7.32 -4.50
N PRO A 36 1.15 8.12 -5.55
CA PRO A 36 1.73 7.89 -6.86
C PRO A 36 3.20 8.31 -6.87
N VAL A 37 4.08 7.38 -7.25
CA VAL A 37 5.52 7.64 -7.42
C VAL A 37 5.98 7.16 -8.77
N ARG A 38 6.94 7.89 -9.36
CA ARG A 38 7.51 7.57 -10.66
C ARG A 38 8.81 6.78 -10.50
N VAL A 39 8.79 5.51 -10.87
CA VAL A 39 9.93 4.60 -10.78
C VAL A 39 10.33 4.20 -12.19
N ARG A 40 11.56 4.53 -12.60
CA ARG A 40 12.09 4.23 -13.96
C ARG A 40 11.13 4.63 -15.08
N GLY A 41 10.50 5.80 -14.94
CA GLY A 41 9.54 6.33 -15.92
C GLY A 41 8.11 5.82 -15.79
N VAL A 42 7.84 4.79 -14.96
CA VAL A 42 6.53 4.19 -14.76
C VAL A 42 5.88 4.70 -13.46
N TRP A 43 4.61 5.08 -13.51
CA TRP A 43 3.84 5.43 -12.32
C TRP A 43 3.45 4.17 -11.52
N ARG A 44 3.75 4.17 -10.22
CA ARG A 44 3.42 3.12 -9.27
C ARG A 44 2.68 3.73 -8.10
N SER A 45 1.69 3.04 -7.56
CA SER A 45 1.02 3.44 -6.32
C SER A 45 1.70 2.76 -5.14
N VAL A 46 2.21 3.56 -4.20
CA VAL A 46 2.86 3.08 -2.98
C VAL A 46 1.89 3.26 -1.81
N PRO A 47 1.45 2.16 -1.18
CA PRO A 47 0.59 2.26 -0.02
C PRO A 47 1.40 2.74 1.20
N LEU A 48 1.02 3.88 1.78
CA LEU A 48 1.58 4.35 3.05
C LEU A 48 0.46 4.60 4.06
N CYS A 49 0.68 4.16 5.29
CA CYS A 49 -0.23 4.48 6.36
C CYS A 49 -0.08 5.93 6.79
N ARG A 50 -1.17 6.51 7.29
CA ARG A 50 -1.25 7.90 7.76
C ARG A 50 -0.16 8.20 8.78
N THR A 51 0.08 7.30 9.73
CA THR A 51 1.11 7.48 10.76
C THR A 51 2.52 7.59 10.18
N CYS A 52 2.85 6.81 9.14
CA CYS A 52 4.17 6.91 8.49
C CYS A 52 4.31 8.25 7.76
N VAL A 53 3.25 8.69 7.09
CA VAL A 53 3.22 9.99 6.39
C VAL A 53 3.35 11.14 7.40
N GLU A 54 2.62 11.10 8.51
CA GLU A 54 2.70 12.10 9.59
C GLU A 54 4.09 12.13 10.25
N LYS A 55 4.82 11.02 10.24
CA LYS A 55 6.23 10.93 10.68
C LYS A 55 7.24 11.43 9.64
N GLY A 56 6.79 11.87 8.47
CA GLY A 56 7.64 12.39 7.40
C GLY A 56 8.18 11.32 6.43
N VAL A 57 7.64 10.10 6.46
CA VAL A 57 8.00 9.07 5.46
C VAL A 57 7.41 9.43 4.11
N LYS A 58 8.26 9.53 3.10
CA LYS A 58 7.84 9.78 1.73
C LYS A 58 7.78 8.48 0.95
N ALA A 59 6.89 8.46 -0.04
CA ALA A 59 6.73 7.28 -0.88
C ALA A 59 8.01 7.03 -1.70
N GLU A 60 8.74 8.05 -2.14
CA GLU A 60 10.01 7.88 -2.86
C GLU A 60 11.10 7.17 -2.06
N ASP A 61 11.19 7.43 -0.75
CA ASP A 61 12.22 6.83 0.13
C ASP A 61 12.06 5.31 0.27
N VAL A 62 10.82 4.83 0.18
CA VAL A 62 10.50 3.41 0.38
C VAL A 62 10.85 2.57 -0.85
N ILE A 63 10.69 3.12 -2.06
CA ILE A 63 10.93 2.38 -3.31
C ILE A 63 12.39 2.45 -3.75
N SER A 64 13.14 3.44 -3.25
CA SER A 64 14.58 3.58 -3.53
C SER A 64 15.46 2.55 -2.83
N LYS A 65 14.92 1.69 -1.97
CA LYS A 65 15.67 0.53 -1.46
C LYS A 65 15.59 -0.62 -2.46
N PRO A 66 16.66 -0.93 -3.22
CA PRO A 66 16.71 -2.18 -3.95
C PRO A 66 16.64 -3.32 -2.94
N ALA A 67 15.70 -4.25 -3.15
CA ALA A 67 15.84 -5.58 -2.58
C ALA A 67 17.16 -6.15 -3.12
N VAL A 68 18.15 -6.30 -2.24
CA VAL A 68 19.43 -6.96 -2.55
C VAL A 68 19.20 -8.45 -2.71
#